data_AF-A0A5J4RS10-F1
#
_entry.id   AF-A0A5J4RS10-F1
#
_cell.length_a   1.000
_cell.length_b   1.000
_cell.length_c   1.000
_cell.angle_alpha   90.00
_cell.angle_beta   90.00
_cell.angle_gamma   90.00
#
_symmetry.space_group_name_H-M   'P 1'
#
loop_
_entity.id
_entity.type
_entity.pdbx_description
1 polymer ?
#
loop_
_entity_poly.entity_id
_entity_poly.type
_entity_poly.pdbx_seq_one_letter_code
_entity_poly.pdbx_strand_id
1 'polypeptide(L)'
;MKIKFIKPAPGYAYFKGDIAVFFEAKASELIKAGFCEKLDREEEKEESDLPVSLPGRAILIKEGFHTIAKVLAAEQTLTDIKGITKPMAESIIAALKPKE
;
A
#
# COMPACT_ATOMS: atom_id res chain seq x y z
N MET A 1 6.58 9.14 12.60
CA MET A 1 5.12 9.06 12.36
C MET A 1 4.79 9.85 11.09
N LYS A 2 3.99 9.30 10.18
CA LYS A 2 3.54 10.00 8.97
C LYS A 2 2.22 10.71 9.30
N ILE A 3 2.12 11.98 8.93
CA ILE A 3 0.93 12.79 9.18
C ILE A 3 0.54 13.52 7.92
N LYS A 4 -0.76 13.68 7.69
CA LYS A 4 -1.32 14.45 6.59
C LYS A 4 -1.87 15.76 7.10
N PHE A 5 -1.46 16.88 6.52
CA PHE A 5 -1.97 18.19 6.87
C PHE A 5 -3.38 18.37 6.30
N ILE A 6 -4.36 18.67 7.16
CA ILE A 6 -5.74 18.95 6.73
C ILE A 6 -5.98 20.46 6.54
N LYS A 7 -5.10 21.29 7.11
CA LYS A 7 -5.06 22.75 6.97
C LYS A 7 -3.62 23.24 7.16
N PRO A 8 -3.24 24.43 6.67
CA PRO A 8 -1.89 24.95 6.83
C PRO A 8 -1.53 25.14 8.30
N ALA A 9 -0.31 24.75 8.68
CA ALA A 9 0.19 24.88 10.04
C ALA A 9 1.16 26.07 10.16
N PRO A 10 0.89 27.06 11.03
CA PRO A 10 1.79 28.19 11.25
C PRO A 10 3.19 27.72 11.67
N GLY A 11 4.24 28.30 11.07
CA GLY A 11 5.63 27.91 11.35
C GLY A 11 6.10 26.67 10.58
N TYR A 12 5.24 26.09 9.73
CA TYR A 12 5.59 24.98 8.85
C TYR A 12 5.20 25.30 7.40
N ALA A 13 6.07 24.96 6.45
CA ALA A 13 5.81 25.15 5.02
C ALA A 13 4.97 24.00 4.43
N TYR A 14 3.88 23.61 5.12
CA TYR A 14 2.98 22.54 4.69
C TYR A 14 1.55 23.06 4.55
N PHE A 15 0.89 22.63 3.47
CA PHE A 15 -0.47 23.00 3.09
C PHE A 15 -1.42 21.80 3.20
N LYS A 16 -2.71 22.06 3.02
CA LYS A 16 -3.73 21.01 3.02
C LYS A 16 -3.40 19.95 1.95
N GLY A 17 -3.31 18.70 2.38
CA GLY A 17 -2.99 17.55 1.53
C GLY A 17 -1.54 17.09 1.63
N ASP A 18 -0.63 17.94 2.12
CA ASP A 18 0.78 17.59 2.23
C ASP A 18 0.99 16.49 3.28
N ILE A 19 1.97 15.63 3.00
CA ILE A 19 2.33 14.52 3.87
C ILE A 19 3.77 14.70 4.33
N ALA A 20 3.97 14.67 5.64
CA ALA A 20 5.29 14.82 6.24
C ALA A 20 5.55 13.72 7.26
N VAL A 21 6.84 13.45 7.48
CA VAL A 21 7.29 12.53 8.51
C VAL A 21 7.82 13.34 9.69
N PHE A 22 7.19 13.18 10.84
CA PHE A 22 7.55 13.87 12.08
C PHE A 22 7.89 12.87 13.18
N PHE A 23 8.65 13.34 14.17
CA PHE A 23 8.78 12.67 15.47
C PHE A 23 7.42 12.61 16.16
N GLU A 24 7.16 11.52 16.88
CA GLU A 24 5.84 11.21 17.46
C GLU A 24 5.31 12.31 18.38
N ALA A 25 6.16 12.92 19.20
CA ALA A 25 5.80 14.04 20.07
C ALA A 25 5.23 15.23 19.27
N LYS A 26 5.99 15.73 18.29
CA LYS A 26 5.58 16.85 17.43
C LYS A 26 4.37 16.51 16.55
N ALA A 27 4.32 15.29 16.03
CA ALA A 27 3.20 14.81 15.24
C ALA A 27 1.90 14.81 16.08
N SER A 28 1.98 14.33 17.32
CA SER A 28 0.84 14.30 18.24
C SER A 28 0.37 15.70 18.63
N GLU A 29 1.27 16.66 18.78
CA GLU A 29 0.90 18.07 19.02
C GLU A 29 0.13 18.67 17.84
N LEU A 30 0.62 18.46 16.61
CA LEU A 30 -0.03 18.95 15.40
C LEU A 30 -1.40 18.31 15.16
N ILE A 31 -1.54 17.02 15.51
CA ILE A 31 -2.82 16.30 15.44
C ILE A 31 -3.80 16.83 16.49
N LYS A 32 -3.37 16.97 17.76
CA LYS A 32 -4.21 17.51 18.84
C LYS A 32 -4.66 18.95 18.56
N ALA A 33 -3.81 19.75 17.93
CA ALA A 33 -4.14 21.11 17.51
C ALA A 33 -5.03 21.16 16.24
N GLY A 34 -5.36 20.00 15.66
CA GLY A 34 -6.27 19.87 14.52
C GLY A 34 -5.70 20.40 13.21
N PHE A 35 -4.36 20.46 13.07
CA PHE A 35 -3.69 20.80 11.82
C PHE A 35 -3.45 19.58 10.94
N CYS A 36 -3.27 18.41 11.55
CA CYS A 36 -2.94 17.18 10.88
C CYS A 36 -3.81 16.02 11.34
N GLU A 37 -3.85 14.98 10.52
CA GLU A 37 -4.36 13.67 10.89
C GLU A 37 -3.22 12.64 10.84
N LYS A 38 -3.29 11.64 11.71
CA LYS A 38 -2.38 10.50 11.67
C LYS A 38 -2.60 9.77 10.35
N LEU A 39 -1.56 9.69 9.52
CA LEU A 39 -1.58 8.80 8.39
C LEU A 39 -1.04 7.45 8.89
N ASP A 40 -1.93 6.61 9.39
CA ASP A 40 -1.59 5.21 9.61
C ASP A 40 -1.12 4.64 8.27
N ARG A 41 0.00 3.89 8.27
CA ARG A 41 0.58 3.29 7.06
C ARG A 41 -0.42 2.43 6.27
N GLU A 42 -1.55 2.10 6.86
CA GLU A 42 -2.63 1.29 6.26
C GLU A 42 -3.50 2.05 5.25
N GLU A 43 -3.36 3.38 5.10
CA GLU A 43 -4.11 4.15 4.08
C GLU A 43 -3.38 4.40 2.77
N GLU A 44 -2.23 3.77 2.54
CA GLU A 44 -1.99 3.28 1.18
C GLU A 44 -2.89 2.05 1.01
N LYS A 45 -4.19 2.28 0.80
CA LYS A 45 -4.92 1.42 -0.14
C LYS A 45 -4.20 1.62 -1.46
N GLU A 46 -3.06 0.94 -1.64
CA GLU A 46 -2.43 0.81 -2.95
C GLU A 46 -3.55 0.28 -3.83
N GLU A 47 -4.04 1.15 -4.74
CA GLU A 47 -5.08 0.81 -5.68
C GLU A 47 -4.63 -0.48 -6.35
N SER A 48 -5.37 -1.56 -6.05
CA SER A 48 -4.93 -2.86 -6.52
C SER A 48 -5.48 -3.07 -7.90
N ASP A 49 -4.59 -3.04 -8.89
CA ASP A 49 -4.89 -3.40 -10.28
C ASP A 49 -5.10 -4.92 -10.46
N LEU A 50 -5.06 -5.69 -9.38
CA LEU A 50 -5.27 -7.13 -9.44
C LEU A 50 -6.75 -7.47 -9.68
N PRO A 51 -7.05 -8.32 -10.68
CA PRO A 51 -8.41 -8.75 -10.99
C PRO A 51 -9.09 -9.33 -9.76
N VAL A 52 -10.36 -8.99 -9.51
CA VAL A 52 -11.11 -9.50 -8.34
C VAL A 52 -11.22 -11.03 -8.35
N SER A 53 -11.25 -11.64 -9.55
CA SER A 53 -11.29 -13.08 -9.75
C SER A 53 -9.92 -13.77 -9.65
N LEU A 54 -8.84 -13.03 -9.35
CA LEU A 54 -7.49 -13.60 -9.30
C LEU A 54 -7.36 -14.57 -8.12
N PRO A 55 -6.92 -15.82 -8.35
CA PRO A 55 -6.67 -16.76 -7.26
C PRO A 55 -5.59 -16.22 -6.34
N GLY A 56 -5.79 -16.32 -5.02
CA GLY A 56 -4.80 -15.82 -4.05
C GLY A 56 -4.69 -14.28 -3.97
N ARG A 57 -5.58 -13.51 -4.60
CA ARG A 57 -5.60 -12.02 -4.53
C ARG A 57 -5.48 -11.48 -3.11
N ALA A 58 -6.24 -12.03 -2.17
CA ALA A 58 -6.20 -11.59 -0.78
C ALA A 58 -4.83 -11.82 -0.11
N ILE A 59 -4.15 -12.91 -0.49
CA ILE A 59 -2.81 -13.24 0.01
C ILE A 59 -1.79 -12.28 -0.61
N LEU A 60 -1.86 -12.04 -1.92
CA LEU A 60 -1.00 -11.09 -2.63
C LEU A 60 -1.10 -9.68 -2.04
N ILE A 61 -2.32 -9.18 -1.86
CA ILE A 61 -2.58 -7.87 -1.24
C ILE A 61 -2.02 -7.82 0.18
N LYS A 62 -2.21 -8.88 0.97
CA LYS A 62 -1.72 -8.94 2.35
C LYS A 62 -0.19 -8.92 2.43
N GLU A 63 0.49 -9.44 1.42
CA GLU A 63 1.95 -9.48 1.31
C GLU A 63 2.54 -8.25 0.58
N GLY A 64 1.71 -7.25 0.23
CA GLY A 64 2.18 -6.01 -0.41
C GLY A 64 2.27 -6.06 -1.94
N PHE A 65 1.72 -7.10 -2.57
CA PHE A 65 1.59 -7.21 -4.02
C PHE A 65 0.24 -6.66 -4.47
N HIS A 66 0.20 -5.35 -4.72
CA HIS A 66 -1.03 -4.67 -5.12
C HIS A 66 -1.20 -4.52 -6.63
N THR A 67 -0.12 -4.56 -7.41
CA THR A 67 -0.16 -4.32 -8.86
C THR A 67 0.26 -5.55 -9.67
N ILE A 68 -0.27 -5.67 -10.89
CA ILE A 68 0.07 -6.76 -11.83
C ILE A 68 1.58 -6.81 -12.08
N ALA A 69 2.22 -5.65 -12.28
CA ALA A 69 3.66 -5.56 -12.52
C ALA A 69 4.49 -6.10 -11.35
N LYS A 70 4.11 -5.80 -10.10
CA LYS A 70 4.77 -6.35 -8.91
C LYS A 70 4.63 -7.87 -8.84
N VAL A 71 3.44 -8.40 -9.16
CA VAL A 71 3.18 -9.85 -9.16
C VAL A 71 3.99 -10.57 -10.24
N LEU A 72 4.02 -10.02 -11.47
CA LEU A 72 4.81 -10.60 -12.57
C LEU A 72 6.32 -10.53 -12.29
N ALA A 73 6.81 -9.45 -11.69
CA ALA A 73 8.21 -9.33 -11.29
C ALA A 73 8.60 -10.37 -10.21
N ALA A 74 7.64 -10.79 -9.39
CA ALA A 74 7.83 -11.78 -8.34
C ALA A 74 7.45 -13.21 -8.77
N GLU A 75 7.27 -13.49 -10.06
CA GLU A 75 6.85 -14.79 -10.60
C GLU A 75 7.60 -15.98 -9.98
N GLN A 76 8.91 -15.87 -9.80
CA GLN A 76 9.75 -16.94 -9.25
C GLN A 76 9.67 -17.07 -7.72
N THR A 77 9.31 -16.00 -7.02
CA THR A 77 9.25 -15.95 -5.55
C THR A 77 7.81 -16.04 -5.03
N LEU A 78 6.80 -16.16 -5.91
CA LEU A 78 5.41 -16.34 -5.51
C LEU A 78 5.20 -17.58 -4.64
N THR A 79 5.99 -18.64 -4.86
CA THR A 79 5.92 -19.86 -4.05
C THR A 79 6.53 -19.73 -2.66
N ASP A 80 7.30 -18.66 -2.40
CA ASP A 80 7.83 -18.35 -1.07
C ASP A 80 6.76 -17.70 -0.18
N ILE A 81 5.67 -17.21 -0.78
CA ILE A 81 4.54 -16.63 -0.06
C ILE A 81 3.75 -17.74 0.64
N LYS A 82 3.63 -17.62 1.96
CA LYS A 82 2.90 -18.57 2.79
C LYS A 82 1.42 -18.62 2.38
N GLY A 83 1.01 -19.73 1.77
CA GLY A 83 -0.36 -19.95 1.30
C GLY A 83 -0.52 -19.94 -0.22
N ILE A 84 0.54 -19.64 -0.97
CA ILE A 84 0.59 -19.82 -2.42
C ILE A 84 1.36 -21.11 -2.73
N THR A 85 0.68 -22.06 -3.36
CA THR A 85 1.30 -23.29 -3.85
C THR A 85 1.79 -23.11 -5.28
N LYS A 86 2.75 -23.93 -5.74
CA LYS A 86 3.20 -23.95 -7.15
C LYS A 86 2.07 -23.89 -8.19
N PRO A 87 1.06 -24.78 -8.16
CA PRO A 87 -0.03 -24.72 -9.15
C PRO A 87 -0.87 -23.44 -9.05
N MET A 88 -0.97 -22.83 -7.86
CA MET A 88 -1.64 -21.55 -7.67
C MET A 88 -0.81 -20.40 -8.26
N ALA A 89 0.51 -20.38 -8.04
CA ALA A 89 1.42 -19.40 -8.63
C ALA A 89 1.34 -19.42 -10.17
N GLU A 90 1.37 -20.61 -10.78
CA GLU A 90 1.21 -20.77 -12.23
C GLU A 90 -0.14 -20.24 -12.72
N SER A 91 -1.23 -20.52 -11.98
CA SER A 91 -2.57 -20.01 -12.31
C SER A 91 -2.68 -18.49 -12.20
N ILE A 92 -2.01 -17.88 -11.20
CA ILE A 92 -1.93 -16.43 -11.03
C ILE A 92 -1.25 -15.79 -12.24
N ILE A 93 -0.08 -16.31 -12.62
CA ILE A 93 0.70 -15.79 -13.74
C ILE A 93 -0.05 -15.98 -15.06
N ALA A 94 -0.68 -17.14 -15.26
CA ALA A 94 -1.50 -17.40 -16.44
C ALA A 94 -2.73 -16.47 -16.55
N ALA A 95 -3.32 -16.07 -15.41
CA ALA A 95 -4.41 -15.11 -15.37
C ALA A 95 -3.97 -13.66 -15.61
N LEU A 96 -2.69 -13.34 -15.39
CA LEU A 96 -2.13 -11.99 -15.50
C LEU A 96 -1.34 -11.75 -16.79
N LYS A 97 -0.77 -12.80 -17.41
CA LYS A 97 -0.14 -12.71 -18.72
C LYS A 97 -1.26 -12.55 -19.78
N PRO A 98 -1.19 -11.53 -20.65
CA PRO A 98 -2.12 -11.43 -21.76
C PRO A 98 -1.96 -12.66 -22.66
N LYS A 99 -3.08 -13.27 -23.06
CA LYS A 99 -3.07 -14.19 -24.20
C LYS A 99 -2.76 -13.34 -25.43
N GLU A 100 -1.56 -13.52 -25.99
CA GLU A 100 -1.22 -13.06 -27.35
C GLU A 100 -2.19 -13.66 -28.38
#